data_AF-A0A431MSB1-F1
#
_entry.id   AF-A0A431MSB1-F1
#
_cell.length_a   1.000
_cell.length_b   1.000
_cell.length_c   1.000
_cell.angle_alpha   90.00
_cell.angle_beta   90.00
_cell.angle_gamma   90.00
#
_symmetry.space_group_name_H-M   'P 1'
#
loop_
_entity.id
_entity.type
_entity.pdbx_description
1 polymer ?
#
loop_
_entity_poly.entity_id
_entity_poly.type
_entity_poly.pdbx_seq_one_letter_code
_entity_poly.pdbx_strand_id
1 'polypeptide(L)'
;MDDTLYAEEVFGNFLKQTEAEIMKLDDLANTGDIHKFRAQLHKIKPTFSLVGLSNLTHESEKLLSICDTSSDFDIILSQYKLWLLLARQWIPFAGEEYQRLQTYNQRQ
;
A
#
# COMPACT_ATOMS: atom_id res chain seq x y z
N MET A 1 -14.33 21.44 8.39
CA MET A 1 -13.57 20.30 8.94
C MET A 1 -12.16 20.80 9.11
N ASP A 2 -11.50 20.52 10.23
CA ASP A 2 -10.09 20.87 10.38
C ASP A 2 -9.25 19.94 9.50
N ASP A 3 -8.41 20.52 8.64
CA ASP A 3 -7.59 19.77 7.68
C ASP A 3 -6.65 18.79 8.40
N THR A 4 -6.19 19.11 9.62
CA THR A 4 -5.30 18.22 10.39
C THR A 4 -6.07 17.08 11.06
N LEU A 5 -7.33 17.27 11.45
CA LEU A 5 -8.19 16.19 11.93
C LEU A 5 -8.57 15.24 10.79
N TYR A 6 -8.86 15.78 9.60
CA TYR A 6 -9.09 14.96 8.41
C TYR A 6 -7.85 14.17 8.03
N ALA A 7 -6.67 14.79 8.03
CA ALA A 7 -5.42 14.10 7.76
C ALA A 7 -5.17 12.97 8.78
N GLU A 8 -5.37 13.21 10.08
CA GLU A 8 -5.25 12.19 11.11
C GLU A 8 -6.15 10.98 10.82
N GLU A 9 -7.42 11.22 10.48
CA GLU A 9 -8.37 10.16 10.14
C GLU A 9 -7.91 9.35 8.91
N VAL A 10 -7.43 10.02 7.86
CA VAL A 10 -6.94 9.38 6.63
C VAL A 10 -5.74 8.47 6.93
N PHE A 11 -4.74 8.96 7.65
CA PHE A 11 -3.56 8.17 8.03
C PHE A 11 -3.95 7.02 8.98
N GLY A 12 -4.85 7.26 9.94
CA GLY A 12 -5.33 6.22 10.85
C GLY A 12 -6.06 5.09 10.12
N ASN A 13 -6.92 5.43 9.16
CA ASN A 13 -7.62 4.44 8.34
C ASN A 13 -6.67 3.66 7.43
N PHE A 14 -5.68 4.35 6.83
CA PHE A 14 -4.62 3.72 6.06
C PHE A 14 -3.88 2.64 6.88
N LEU A 15 -3.39 2.99 8.07
CA LEU A 15 -2.62 2.07 8.91
C LEU A 15 -3.45 0.87 9.38
N LYS A 16 -4.72 1.07 9.75
CA LYS A 16 -5.63 0.00 10.19
C LYS A 16 -5.89 -1.05 9.11
N GLN A 17 -5.87 -0.67 7.84
CA GLN A 17 -6.29 -1.53 6.74
C GLN A 17 -5.11 -2.12 5.97
N THR A 18 -4.01 -1.37 5.84
CA THR A 18 -2.92 -1.69 4.91
C THR A 18 -2.21 -3.00 5.25
N GLU A 19 -1.98 -3.29 6.53
CA GLU A 19 -1.32 -4.53 6.94
C GLU A 19 -2.11 -5.77 6.50
N ALA A 20 -3.41 -5.80 6.82
CA ALA A 20 -4.29 -6.91 6.46
C ALA A 20 -4.40 -7.08 4.92
N GLU A 21 -4.42 -5.97 4.18
CA GLU A 21 -4.51 -6.02 2.72
C GLU A 21 -3.18 -6.44 2.05
N ILE A 22 -2.03 -6.15 2.66
CA ILE A 22 -0.73 -6.67 2.23
C ILE A 22 -0.61 -8.16 2.54
N MET A 23 -1.08 -8.63 3.70
CA MET A 23 -1.13 -10.07 4.00
C MET A 23 -1.95 -10.83 2.96
N LYS A 24 -3.11 -10.28 2.54
CA LYS A 24 -3.90 -10.87 1.45
C LYS A 24 -3.14 -10.93 0.12
N LEU A 25 -2.32 -9.92 -0.19
CA LEU A 25 -1.46 -9.99 -1.38
C LEU A 25 -0.44 -11.12 -1.28
N ASP A 26 0.12 -11.32 -0.10
CA ASP A 26 1.10 -12.38 0.14
C ASP A 26 0.47 -13.77 -0.02
N ASP A 27 -0.71 -13.97 0.57
CA ASP A 27 -1.49 -15.19 0.40
C ASP A 27 -1.80 -15.46 -1.08
N LEU A 28 -2.27 -14.44 -1.82
CA LEU A 28 -2.59 -14.56 -3.24
C LEU A 28 -1.34 -14.83 -4.08
N ALA A 29 -0.21 -14.20 -3.77
CA ALA A 29 1.07 -14.47 -4.42
C ALA A 29 1.52 -15.94 -4.22
N ASN A 30 1.18 -16.56 -3.10
CA ASN A 30 1.48 -17.97 -2.85
C ASN A 30 0.53 -18.94 -3.58
N THR A 31 -0.66 -18.48 -4.01
CA THR A 31 -1.63 -19.34 -4.72
C THR A 31 -1.40 -19.48 -6.22
N GLY A 32 -0.63 -18.59 -6.85
CA GLY A 32 -0.49 -18.55 -8.31
C GLY A 32 -1.63 -17.84 -9.06
N ASP A 33 -2.66 -17.35 -8.35
CA ASP A 33 -3.81 -16.69 -8.98
C ASP A 33 -3.51 -15.21 -9.30
N ILE A 34 -2.95 -14.99 -10.49
CA ILE A 34 -2.60 -13.64 -11.00
C ILE A 34 -3.80 -12.71 -11.02
N HIS A 35 -4.99 -13.21 -11.39
CA HIS A 35 -6.18 -12.37 -11.51
C HIS A 35 -6.61 -11.82 -10.16
N LYS A 36 -6.65 -12.67 -9.13
CA LYS A 36 -6.96 -12.23 -7.77
C LYS A 36 -5.86 -11.35 -7.19
N PHE A 37 -4.59 -11.71 -7.38
CA PHE A 37 -3.46 -10.89 -6.94
C PHE A 37 -3.53 -9.48 -7.52
N ARG A 38 -3.73 -9.36 -8.83
CA ARG A 38 -3.88 -8.09 -9.54
C ARG A 38 -5.08 -7.28 -9.03
N ALA A 39 -6.23 -7.93 -8.88
CA ALA A 39 -7.44 -7.26 -8.38
C ALA A 39 -7.23 -6.69 -6.98
N GLN A 40 -6.57 -7.46 -6.10
CA GLN A 40 -6.22 -7.04 -4.76
C GLN A 40 -5.22 -5.87 -4.80
N LEU A 41 -4.18 -5.93 -5.64
CA LEU A 41 -3.20 -4.84 -5.77
C LEU A 41 -3.85 -3.54 -6.28
N HIS A 42 -4.73 -3.65 -7.26
CA HIS A 42 -5.50 -2.51 -7.80
C HIS A 42 -6.41 -1.89 -6.74
N LYS A 43 -7.00 -2.70 -5.86
CA LYS A 43 -7.85 -2.23 -4.77
C LYS A 43 -7.08 -1.43 -3.73
N ILE A 44 -5.87 -1.87 -3.36
CA ILE A 44 -5.09 -1.18 -2.31
C ILE A 44 -4.33 0.03 -2.83
N LYS A 45 -3.93 0.03 -4.11
CA LYS A 45 -3.12 1.10 -4.71
C LYS A 45 -3.58 2.53 -4.34
N PRO A 46 -4.87 2.89 -4.43
CA PRO A 46 -5.33 4.24 -4.13
C PRO A 46 -5.03 4.69 -2.70
N THR A 47 -4.96 3.75 -1.74
CA THR A 47 -4.71 4.11 -0.33
C THR A 47 -3.30 4.67 -0.14
N PHE A 48 -2.31 4.21 -0.91
CA PHE A 48 -0.96 4.76 -0.89
C PHE A 48 -0.92 6.21 -1.35
N SER A 49 -1.67 6.54 -2.40
CA SER A 49 -1.76 7.92 -2.91
C SER A 49 -2.42 8.85 -1.91
N LEU A 50 -3.39 8.37 -1.13
CA LEU A 50 -4.10 9.18 -0.12
C LEU A 50 -3.16 9.66 1.00
N VAL A 51 -2.14 8.88 1.33
CA VAL A 51 -1.13 9.21 2.36
C VAL A 51 0.19 9.70 1.77
N GLY A 52 0.21 10.06 0.49
CA GLY A 52 1.39 10.65 -0.17
C GLY A 52 2.53 9.67 -0.48
N LEU A 53 2.30 8.35 -0.41
CA LEU A 53 3.28 7.32 -0.75
C LEU A 53 3.39 7.13 -2.28
N SER A 54 3.83 8.19 -2.96
CA SER A 54 3.86 8.28 -4.43
C SER A 54 4.77 7.23 -5.07
N ASN A 55 5.93 6.96 -4.46
CA ASN A 55 6.85 5.92 -4.94
C ASN A 55 6.20 4.53 -4.91
N LEU A 56 5.52 4.19 -3.81
CA LEU A 56 4.84 2.90 -3.67
C LEU A 56 3.65 2.80 -4.63
N THR A 57 2.94 3.90 -4.84
CA THR A 57 1.85 4.01 -5.84
C THR A 57 2.38 3.71 -7.24
N HIS A 58 3.49 4.34 -7.64
CA HIS A 58 4.13 4.13 -8.94
C HIS A 58 4.60 2.69 -9.14
N GLU A 59 5.25 2.09 -8.14
CA GLU A 59 5.67 0.69 -8.24
C GLU A 59 4.47 -0.29 -8.26
N SER A 60 3.36 0.05 -7.58
CA SER A 60 2.11 -0.71 -7.73
C SER A 60 1.59 -0.66 -9.17
N GLU A 61 1.68 0.47 -9.86
CA GLU A 61 1.26 0.59 -11.27
C GLU A 61 2.13 -0.22 -12.22
N LYS A 62 3.45 -0.22 -12.01
CA LYS A 62 4.36 -1.09 -12.75
C LYS A 62 4.01 -2.56 -12.54
N LEU A 63 3.80 -2.98 -11.29
CA LEU A 63 3.47 -4.36 -10.98
C LEU A 63 2.12 -4.78 -11.59
N LEU A 64 1.12 -3.88 -11.61
CA LEU A 64 -0.14 -4.10 -12.34
C LEU A 64 0.10 -4.27 -13.84
N SER A 65 0.93 -3.42 -14.45
CA SER A 65 1.30 -3.55 -15.87
C SER A 65 1.98 -4.90 -16.14
N ILE A 66 2.84 -5.37 -15.25
CA ILE A 66 3.51 -6.67 -15.39
C ILE A 66 2.49 -7.81 -15.29
N CYS A 67 1.49 -7.71 -14.41
CA CYS A 67 0.38 -8.68 -14.37
C CYS A 67 -0.44 -8.69 -15.67
N ASP A 68 -0.55 -7.56 -16.37
CA ASP A 68 -1.28 -7.45 -17.63
C ASP A 68 -0.50 -7.97 -18.84
N THR A 69 0.83 -7.96 -18.79
CA THR A 69 1.69 -8.32 -19.93
C THR A 69 2.41 -9.66 -19.79
N SER A 70 2.62 -10.15 -18.56
CA SER A 70 3.37 -11.38 -18.30
C SER A 70 2.41 -12.54 -18.04
N SER A 71 2.60 -13.65 -18.75
CA SER A 71 2.04 -14.95 -18.39
C SER A 71 2.92 -15.74 -17.41
N ASP A 72 4.13 -15.25 -17.15
CA ASP A 72 5.09 -15.88 -16.26
C ASP A 72 4.90 -15.35 -14.82
N PHE A 73 4.48 -16.25 -13.95
CA PHE A 73 4.22 -15.96 -12.56
C PHE A 73 5.50 -15.73 -11.74
N ASP A 74 6.63 -16.33 -12.12
CA ASP A 74 7.89 -16.15 -11.41
C ASP A 74 8.43 -14.72 -11.57
N ILE A 75 8.18 -14.12 -12.74
CA ILE A 75 8.45 -12.68 -12.98
C ILE A 75 7.58 -11.82 -12.07
N ILE A 76 6.27 -12.11 -11.98
CA ILE A 76 5.34 -11.37 -11.13
C ILE A 76 5.74 -11.48 -9.65
N LEU A 77 6.05 -12.70 -9.18
CA LEU A 77 6.53 -12.97 -7.82
C LEU A 77 7.82 -12.20 -7.50
N SER A 78 8.78 -12.19 -8.43
CA SER A 78 10.04 -11.48 -8.24
C SER A 78 9.82 -9.98 -8.08
N GLN A 79 8.92 -9.41 -8.90
CA GLN A 79 8.57 -7.99 -8.84
C GLN A 79 7.74 -7.65 -7.59
N TYR A 80 6.84 -8.55 -7.19
CA TYR A 80 6.10 -8.43 -5.94
C TYR A 80 7.04 -8.44 -4.71
N LYS A 81 8.08 -9.27 -4.69
CA LYS A 81 9.08 -9.26 -3.61
C LYS A 81 9.82 -7.92 -3.52
N LEU A 82 10.18 -7.31 -4.65
CA LEU A 82 10.77 -5.97 -4.69
C LEU A 82 9.79 -4.92 -4.19
N TRP A 83 8.53 -5.01 -4.63
CA TRP A 83 7.45 -4.14 -4.18
C TRP A 83 7.23 -4.25 -2.65
N LEU A 84 7.28 -5.45 -2.08
CA LEU A 84 7.15 -5.68 -0.64
C LEU A 84 8.28 -5.03 0.15
N LEU A 85 9.52 -5.09 -0.34
CA LEU A 85 10.65 -4.41 0.30
C LEU A 85 10.42 -2.89 0.34
N LEU A 86 9.91 -2.33 -0.76
CA LEU A 86 9.55 -0.92 -0.81
C LEU A 86 8.41 -0.59 0.17
N ALA A 87 7.34 -1.39 0.19
CA ALA A 87 6.22 -1.19 1.10
C ALA A 87 6.69 -1.17 2.57
N ARG A 88 7.54 -2.14 2.95
CA ARG A 88 8.13 -2.22 4.30
C ARG A 88 9.02 -1.03 4.64
N GLN A 89 9.69 -0.45 3.65
CA GLN A 89 10.50 0.75 3.84
C GLN A 89 9.63 2.00 4.05
N TRP A 90 8.55 2.17 3.27
CA TRP A 90 7.84 3.45 3.20
C TRP A 90 6.62 3.56 4.11
N ILE A 91 5.91 2.46 4.39
CA ILE A 91 4.73 2.46 5.27
C ILE A 91 5.04 2.99 6.69
N PRO A 92 6.18 2.68 7.31
CA PRO A 92 6.51 3.22 8.64
C PRO A 92 6.48 4.75 8.71
N PHE A 93 6.86 5.46 7.64
CA PHE A 93 6.81 6.94 7.62
C PHE A 93 5.37 7.48 7.69
N ALA A 94 4.38 6.76 7.16
CA ALA A 94 2.98 7.10 7.36
C ALA A 94 2.55 6.92 8.83
N GLY A 95 3.14 5.95 9.53
CA GLY A 95 2.99 5.78 10.97
C GLY A 95 3.56 6.95 11.77
N GLU A 96 4.76 7.40 11.41
CA GLU A 96 5.38 8.58 12.05
C GLU A 96 4.56 9.86 11.82
N GLU A 97 4.05 10.07 10.60
CA GLU A 97 3.20 11.23 10.29
C GLU A 97 1.89 11.19 11.07
N TYR A 98 1.26 10.01 11.18
CA TYR A 98 0.09 9.83 12.03
C TYR A 98 0.35 10.23 13.49
N GLN A 99 1.48 9.79 14.07
CA GLN A 99 1.86 10.17 15.43
C GLN A 99 2.10 11.68 15.60
N ARG A 100 2.69 12.33 14.58
CA ARG A 100 2.86 13.80 14.57
C ARG A 100 1.51 14.51 14.58
N LEU A 101 0.57 14.09 13.76
CA LEU A 101 -0.79 14.64 13.68
C LEU A 101 -1.55 14.49 15.00
N GLN A 102 -1.51 13.29 15.61
CA GLN A 102 -2.14 13.05 16.91
C GLN A 102 -1.60 13.99 18.00
N THR A 103 -0.27 14.17 18.04
CA THR A 103 0.38 15.06 19.01
C THR A 103 -0.02 16.52 18.80
N TYR A 104 -0.15 16.95 17.54
CA TYR A 104 -0.59 18.30 17.19
C TYR A 104 -2.05 18.54 17.60
N ASN A 105 -2.96 17.67 17.19
CA ASN A 105 -4.40 17.81 17.44
C ASN A 105 -4.76 17.71 18.94
N GLN A 106 -3.99 16.99 19.75
CA GLN A 106 -4.17 16.92 21.21
C GLN A 106 -3.76 18.21 21.96
N ARG A 107 -2.99 19.10 21.31
CA ARG A 107 -2.48 20.35 21.91
C ARG A 107 -3.26 21.60 21.49
N GLN A 108 -4.18 21.45 20.55
CA GLN A 108 -5.15 22.47 20.13
C GLN A 108 -6.35 22.47 21.10
#